data_AF-A0A1I8JUT9-F1
#
_entry.id   AF-A0A1I8JUT9-F1
#
_cell.length_a   1.000
_cell.length_b   1.000
_cell.length_c   1.000
_cell.angle_alpha   90.00
_cell.angle_beta   90.00
_cell.angle_gamma   90.00
#
_symmetry.space_group_name_H-M   'P 1'
#
loop_
_entity.id
_entity.type
_entity.pdbx_description
1 polymer ?
#
loop_
_entity_poly.entity_id
_entity_poly.type
_entity_poly.pdbx_seq_one_letter_code
_entity_poly.pdbx_strand_id
1 'polypeptide(L)'
;MIHYEKYNNEYTDRIDCPGTEKHYRLVRRSLPILDGDERPSKGADQWCIMIEKFLPLLKPIQQMPVYADDVWVITFPKCGTTWTQEMVWLLNNELDYARAAKLTLEERFPFLELSGALSLMDGDSVGRVQDLPRPRHIKSHLPAMLLPDAMRTAKPRIIYVSRNPKDAATSFYHHYRNIVGYDGPREHFFDAFLNDSLIYAPFGEHVRAYWEWSNRPDADNCLFLTYEQMKRDLCGVIGRVSKFLGKQYTASEVDELAKHLSVESMRNNKSCNMEDLLEWARNTTYSEERKKHTKNNFKFIRSGTVGSYREDMSEEYVQCFEQYEKAITEGIDFDFFF
;
A
#
# COMPACT_ATOMS: atom_id res chain seq x y z
N MET A 1 -20.25 11.20 5.91
CA MET A 1 -20.78 9.82 5.77
C MET A 1 -20.21 9.23 4.49
N ILE A 2 -19.85 7.94 4.47
CA ILE A 2 -19.36 7.26 3.26
C ILE A 2 -20.54 6.53 2.62
N HIS A 3 -20.77 6.78 1.35
CA HIS A 3 -21.75 6.08 0.54
C HIS A 3 -21.03 5.14 -0.41
N TYR A 4 -21.67 4.06 -0.85
CA TYR A 4 -21.11 3.16 -1.84
C TYR A 4 -22.15 2.73 -2.86
N GLU A 5 -21.70 2.53 -4.09
CA GLU A 5 -22.50 2.02 -5.19
C GLU A 5 -21.70 0.98 -5.96
N LYS A 6 -22.40 0.04 -6.59
CA LYS A 6 -21.75 -0.95 -7.46
C LYS A 6 -21.07 -0.21 -8.61
N TYR A 7 -19.80 -0.52 -8.85
CA TYR A 7 -19.00 0.13 -9.86
C TYR A 7 -18.60 -0.89 -10.92
N ASN A 8 -19.20 -0.74 -12.10
CA ASN A 8 -18.90 -1.56 -13.27
C ASN A 8 -18.60 -0.63 -14.44
N ASN A 9 -17.50 -0.88 -15.13
CA ASN A 9 -17.15 -0.23 -16.39
C ASN A 9 -16.38 -1.23 -17.28
N GLU A 10 -16.05 -0.81 -18.50
CA GLU A 10 -15.36 -1.68 -19.46
C GLU A 10 -13.99 -2.19 -18.99
N TYR A 11 -13.35 -1.50 -18.03
CA TYR A 11 -12.04 -1.86 -17.49
C TYR A 11 -12.18 -2.86 -16.35
N THR A 12 -13.08 -2.61 -15.38
CA THR A 12 -13.35 -3.56 -14.28
C THR A 12 -13.84 -4.89 -14.82
N ASP A 13 -14.65 -4.87 -15.88
CA ASP A 13 -15.19 -6.08 -16.52
C ASP A 13 -14.09 -6.92 -17.19
N ARG A 14 -12.93 -6.32 -17.52
CA ARG A 14 -11.76 -7.01 -18.07
C ARG A 14 -10.80 -7.54 -16.99
N ILE A 15 -10.98 -7.16 -15.72
CA ILE A 15 -10.19 -7.63 -14.57
C ILE A 15 -10.95 -8.74 -13.86
N ASP A 16 -11.20 -9.83 -14.59
CA ASP A 16 -11.85 -11.02 -14.04
C ASP A 16 -10.84 -11.83 -13.21
N CYS A 17 -11.00 -11.81 -11.88
CA CYS A 17 -10.24 -12.66 -10.96
C CYS A 17 -11.18 -13.27 -9.90
N PRO A 18 -10.91 -14.50 -9.44
CA PRO A 18 -11.74 -15.18 -8.46
C PRO A 18 -12.02 -14.37 -7.19
N GLY A 19 -13.30 -14.18 -6.89
CA GLY A 19 -13.81 -13.45 -5.72
C GLY A 19 -13.75 -11.91 -5.84
N THR A 20 -13.08 -11.34 -6.85
CA THR A 20 -12.97 -9.87 -7.03
C THR A 20 -13.96 -9.33 -8.05
N GLU A 21 -14.94 -10.12 -8.47
CA GLU A 21 -15.83 -9.85 -9.62
C GLU A 21 -16.80 -8.68 -9.38
N LYS A 22 -16.82 -8.10 -8.17
CA LYS A 22 -17.70 -7.01 -7.81
C LYS A 22 -16.93 -5.87 -7.15
N HIS A 23 -16.73 -4.83 -7.93
CA HIS A 23 -16.15 -3.58 -7.48
C HIS A 23 -17.25 -2.61 -7.03
N TYR A 24 -16.92 -1.78 -6.05
CA TYR A 24 -17.79 -0.75 -5.49
C TYR A 24 -17.01 0.55 -5.40
N ARG A 25 -17.64 1.64 -5.82
CA ARG A 25 -17.10 2.99 -5.61
C ARG A 25 -17.62 3.48 -4.28
N LEU A 26 -16.70 3.76 -3.35
CA LEU A 26 -16.98 4.39 -2.07
C LEU A 26 -16.73 5.90 -2.23
N VAL A 27 -17.67 6.73 -1.76
CA VAL A 27 -17.61 8.19 -1.86
C VAL A 27 -17.77 8.82 -0.49
N ARG A 28 -16.81 9.65 -0.07
CA ARG A 28 -16.90 10.53 1.09
C ARG A 28 -17.18 11.94 0.59
N ARG A 29 -18.44 12.36 0.71
CA ARG A 29 -18.85 13.71 0.30
C ARG A 29 -18.21 14.78 1.17
N SER A 30 -17.81 15.87 0.53
CA SER A 30 -17.52 17.12 1.21
C SER A 30 -18.81 17.64 1.87
N LEU A 31 -18.75 18.05 3.14
CA LEU A 31 -19.91 18.73 3.73
C LEU A 31 -20.12 20.07 3.01
N PRO A 32 -21.35 20.45 2.65
CA PRO A 32 -21.63 21.79 2.15
C PRO A 32 -21.31 22.84 3.22
N ILE A 33 -20.88 24.03 2.80
CA ILE A 33 -20.74 25.21 3.65
C ILE A 33 -22.13 25.48 4.25
N LEU A 34 -22.24 25.44 5.59
CA LEU A 34 -23.38 26.04 6.28
C LEU A 34 -23.19 27.56 6.22
N ASP A 35 -24.20 28.28 5.74
CA ASP A 35 -24.16 29.73 5.50
C ASP A 35 -23.47 30.50 6.65
N GLY A 36 -22.36 31.19 6.35
CA GLY A 36 -21.70 32.13 7.25
C GLY A 36 -20.19 31.93 7.51
N ASP A 37 -19.56 30.87 7.01
CA ASP A 37 -18.10 30.67 7.15
C ASP A 37 -17.40 30.97 5.79
N GLU A 38 -16.74 32.12 5.68
CA GLU A 38 -16.02 32.57 4.46
C GLU A 38 -14.73 31.78 4.17
N ARG A 39 -14.54 30.60 4.77
CA ARG A 39 -13.47 29.69 4.39
C ARG A 39 -13.96 28.78 3.26
N PRO A 40 -13.31 28.78 2.09
CA PRO A 40 -13.74 27.92 1.00
C PRO A 40 -13.64 26.45 1.40
N SER A 41 -14.76 25.74 1.55
CA SER A 41 -14.75 24.27 1.49
C SER A 41 -14.55 23.84 0.03
N LYS A 42 -13.36 24.06 -0.52
CA LYS A 42 -12.94 23.59 -1.85
C LYS A 42 -12.56 22.09 -1.81
N GLY A 43 -13.47 21.23 -1.37
CA GLY A 43 -13.27 19.79 -1.45
C GLY A 43 -14.09 19.21 -2.59
N ALA A 44 -13.45 18.67 -3.63
CA ALA A 44 -14.13 17.70 -4.48
C ALA A 44 -14.46 16.45 -3.64
N ASP A 45 -15.54 15.75 -3.98
CA ASP A 45 -15.88 14.47 -3.35
C ASP A 45 -14.68 13.51 -3.45
N GLN A 46 -14.28 12.93 -2.33
CA GLN A 46 -13.24 11.89 -2.32
C GLN A 46 -13.89 10.55 -2.64
N TRP A 47 -13.25 9.74 -3.48
CA TRP A 47 -13.74 8.41 -3.79
C TRP A 47 -12.61 7.40 -3.93
N CYS A 48 -12.95 6.13 -3.76
CA CYS A 48 -12.05 5.04 -4.10
C CYS A 48 -12.81 3.77 -4.52
N ILE A 49 -12.11 2.85 -5.18
CA ILE A 49 -12.65 1.54 -5.53
C ILE A 49 -12.27 0.50 -4.48
N MET A 50 -13.26 -0.23 -3.98
CA MET A 50 -13.06 -1.40 -3.12
C MET A 50 -13.83 -2.60 -3.67
N ILE A 51 -13.46 -3.81 -3.27
CA ILE A 51 -14.23 -5.02 -3.59
C ILE A 51 -15.39 -5.22 -2.59
N GLU A 52 -16.39 -6.03 -2.96
CA GLU A 52 -17.57 -6.32 -2.12
C GLU A 52 -17.20 -6.74 -0.69
N LYS A 53 -16.15 -7.57 -0.53
CA LYS A 53 -15.69 -8.05 0.78
C LYS A 53 -15.21 -6.96 1.73
N PHE A 54 -14.87 -5.78 1.23
CA PHE A 54 -14.49 -4.66 2.09
C PHE A 54 -15.69 -4.00 2.78
N LEU A 55 -16.89 -4.05 2.19
CA LEU A 55 -18.05 -3.30 2.67
C LEU A 55 -18.39 -3.57 4.15
N PRO A 56 -18.36 -4.82 4.66
CA PRO A 56 -18.57 -5.11 6.08
C PRO A 56 -17.49 -4.52 7.01
N LEU A 57 -16.28 -4.26 6.51
CA LEU A 57 -15.18 -3.70 7.28
C LEU A 57 -15.25 -2.18 7.42
N LEU A 58 -16.04 -1.50 6.59
CA LEU A 58 -16.11 -0.03 6.56
C LEU A 58 -16.41 0.57 7.94
N LYS A 59 -17.49 0.12 8.59
CA LYS A 59 -17.90 0.63 9.90
C LYS A 59 -16.93 0.22 11.01
N PRO A 60 -16.51 -1.06 11.13
CA PRO A 60 -15.46 -1.46 12.09
C PRO A 60 -14.18 -0.62 11.98
N ILE A 61 -13.67 -0.37 10.77
CA ILE A 61 -12.47 0.43 10.55
C ILE A 61 -12.70 1.88 10.96
N GLN A 62 -13.80 2.50 10.55
CA GLN A 62 -14.13 3.89 10.92
C GLN A 62 -14.17 4.08 12.44
N GLN A 63 -14.71 3.10 13.15
CA GLN A 63 -14.91 3.13 14.61
C GLN A 63 -13.71 2.59 15.40
N MET A 64 -12.69 2.04 14.72
CA MET A 64 -11.55 1.43 15.39
C MET A 64 -10.80 2.47 16.24
N PRO A 65 -10.51 2.17 17.53
CA PRO A 65 -9.65 3.02 18.34
C PRO A 65 -8.26 3.17 17.71
N VAL A 66 -7.74 4.40 17.73
CA VAL A 66 -6.38 4.74 17.32
C VAL A 66 -5.68 5.38 18.49
N TYR A 67 -4.39 5.10 18.64
CA TYR A 67 -3.57 5.57 19.73
C TYR A 67 -2.32 6.30 19.24
N ALA A 68 -1.85 7.29 19.99
CA ALA A 68 -0.72 8.13 19.61
C ALA A 68 0.61 7.35 19.43
N ASP A 69 0.75 6.20 20.09
CA ASP A 69 1.91 5.31 19.98
C ASP A 69 1.78 4.27 18.87
N ASP A 70 0.65 4.20 18.16
CA ASP A 70 0.53 3.36 16.96
C ASP A 70 1.49 3.83 15.88
N VAL A 71 2.00 2.87 15.12
CA VAL A 71 2.86 3.10 13.96
C VAL A 71 2.25 2.44 12.73
N TRP A 72 1.88 3.27 11.77
CA TRP A 72 1.22 2.87 10.55
C TRP A 72 2.20 2.91 9.38
N VAL A 73 2.29 1.81 8.63
CA VAL A 73 2.94 1.78 7.32
C VAL A 73 1.83 1.69 6.27
N ILE A 74 1.66 2.78 5.53
CA ILE A 74 0.61 2.92 4.53
C ILE A 74 1.24 3.13 3.16
N THR A 75 0.76 2.40 2.16
CA THR A 75 1.19 2.62 0.78
C THR A 75 0.03 2.32 -0.15
N PHE A 76 -0.02 2.91 -1.35
CA PHE A 76 -0.72 2.19 -2.42
C PHE A 76 -0.04 0.82 -2.63
N PRO A 77 -0.76 -0.27 -2.99
CA PRO A 77 -0.14 -1.56 -3.16
C PRO A 77 1.13 -1.50 -4.02
N LYS A 78 2.15 -2.27 -3.61
CA LYS A 78 3.41 -2.46 -4.37
C LYS A 78 4.35 -1.25 -4.44
N CYS A 79 4.18 -0.29 -3.54
CA CYS A 79 5.08 0.86 -3.40
C CYS A 79 6.17 0.72 -2.32
N GLY A 80 6.49 -0.49 -1.84
CA GLY A 80 7.59 -0.72 -0.87
C GLY A 80 7.16 -1.05 0.56
N THR A 81 5.91 -1.48 0.76
CA THR A 81 5.31 -1.81 2.07
C THR A 81 6.16 -2.79 2.87
N THR A 82 6.45 -3.97 2.31
CA THR A 82 7.23 -5.04 2.97
C THR A 82 8.60 -4.58 3.44
N TRP A 83 9.27 -3.77 2.61
CA TRP A 83 10.59 -3.24 2.91
C TRP A 83 10.53 -2.25 4.08
N THR A 84 9.50 -1.42 4.10
CA THR A 84 9.26 -0.43 5.15
C THR A 84 8.80 -1.07 6.45
N GLN A 85 7.94 -2.09 6.41
CA GLN A 85 7.50 -2.84 7.59
C GLN A 85 8.70 -3.46 8.32
N GLU A 86 9.61 -4.12 7.58
CA GLU A 86 10.80 -4.73 8.19
C GLU A 86 11.71 -3.69 8.84
N MET A 87 12.01 -2.60 8.12
CA MET A 87 12.81 -1.49 8.62
C MET A 87 12.19 -0.90 9.90
N VAL A 88 10.90 -0.55 9.87
CA VAL A 88 10.22 0.11 10.99
C VAL A 88 10.08 -0.82 12.19
N TRP A 89 9.82 -2.11 11.97
CA TRP A 89 9.73 -3.07 13.06
C TRP A 89 11.06 -3.21 13.80
N LEU A 90 12.16 -3.42 13.05
CA LEU A 90 13.50 -3.55 13.63
C LEU A 90 13.93 -2.28 14.36
N LEU A 91 13.70 -1.11 13.76
CA LEU A 91 14.00 0.18 14.42
C LEU A 91 13.21 0.39 15.72
N ASN A 92 11.98 -0.12 15.82
CA ASN A 92 11.19 -0.01 17.05
C ASN A 92 11.52 -1.08 18.10
N ASN A 93 12.12 -2.19 17.70
CA ASN A 93 12.47 -3.34 18.53
C ASN A 93 13.99 -3.51 18.65
N GLU A 94 14.73 -2.41 18.71
CA GLU A 94 16.17 -2.39 19.08
C GLU A 94 17.04 -3.30 18.19
N LEU A 95 16.68 -3.41 16.91
CA LEU A 95 17.36 -4.27 15.93
C LEU A 95 17.41 -5.75 16.37
N ASP A 96 16.38 -6.25 17.03
CA ASP A 96 16.26 -7.67 17.39
C ASP A 96 15.95 -8.55 16.17
N TYR A 97 16.98 -8.82 15.38
CA TYR A 97 16.92 -9.67 14.19
C TYR A 97 16.50 -11.11 14.52
N ALA A 98 16.88 -11.61 15.70
CA ALA A 98 16.56 -12.98 16.12
C ALA A 98 15.05 -13.15 16.36
N ARG A 99 14.40 -12.16 16.95
CA ARG A 99 12.94 -12.13 17.10
C ARG A 99 12.25 -11.87 15.76
N ALA A 100 12.77 -10.95 14.94
CA ALA A 100 12.23 -10.68 13.60
C ALA A 100 12.23 -11.93 12.69
N ALA A 101 13.20 -12.82 12.84
CA ALA A 101 13.29 -14.07 12.08
C ALA A 101 12.30 -15.16 12.54
N LYS A 102 11.76 -15.06 13.77
CA LYS A 102 10.82 -16.05 14.34
C LYS A 102 9.36 -15.72 14.10
N LEU A 103 9.06 -14.46 13.77
CA LEU A 103 7.70 -13.97 13.55
C LEU A 103 7.53 -13.53 12.10
N THR A 104 6.46 -13.98 11.46
CA THR A 104 6.09 -13.51 10.12
C THR A 104 5.83 -12.01 10.11
N LEU A 105 5.96 -11.37 8.94
CA LEU A 105 5.59 -9.96 8.81
C LEU A 105 4.11 -9.70 9.17
N GLU A 106 3.20 -10.64 8.94
CA GLU A 106 1.78 -10.48 9.29
C GLU A 106 1.54 -10.54 10.81
N GLU A 107 2.32 -11.32 11.56
CA GLU A 107 2.27 -11.30 13.03
C GLU A 107 2.86 -10.01 13.62
N ARG A 108 3.86 -9.44 12.95
CA ARG A 108 4.55 -8.21 13.38
C ARG A 108 3.84 -6.93 12.95
N PHE A 109 3.19 -6.97 11.79
CA PHE A 109 2.47 -5.88 11.14
C PHE A 109 1.19 -6.43 10.48
N PRO A 110 0.14 -6.74 11.27
CA PRO A 110 -1.13 -7.16 10.71
C PRO A 110 -1.68 -6.18 9.67
N PHE A 111 -2.26 -6.73 8.62
CA PHE A 111 -2.86 -5.96 7.55
C PHE A 111 -4.34 -5.65 7.85
N LEU A 112 -4.62 -4.38 8.19
CA LEU A 112 -5.91 -3.94 8.75
C LEU A 112 -7.13 -4.40 7.95
N GLU A 113 -7.07 -4.31 6.62
CA GLU A 113 -8.17 -4.65 5.74
C GLU A 113 -7.97 -5.97 4.97
N LEU A 114 -7.11 -6.89 5.45
CA LEU A 114 -6.75 -8.12 4.72
C LEU A 114 -7.97 -8.89 4.18
N SER A 115 -8.98 -9.11 5.03
CA SER A 115 -10.21 -9.84 4.64
C SER A 115 -11.12 -9.08 3.67
N GLY A 116 -10.88 -7.78 3.48
CA GLY A 116 -11.50 -6.93 2.46
C GLY A 116 -10.58 -6.60 1.29
N ALA A 117 -9.34 -7.10 1.28
CA ALA A 117 -8.32 -6.85 0.25
C ALA A 117 -8.10 -8.05 -0.67
N LEU A 118 -8.23 -9.27 -0.14
CA LEU A 118 -8.11 -10.52 -0.89
C LEU A 118 -9.39 -11.34 -0.73
N SER A 119 -10.16 -11.44 -1.79
CA SER A 119 -11.52 -11.98 -1.75
C SER A 119 -11.64 -13.42 -1.26
N LEU A 120 -10.58 -14.22 -1.34
CA LEU A 120 -10.59 -15.61 -0.88
C LEU A 120 -10.01 -15.78 0.54
N MET A 121 -9.63 -14.69 1.20
CA MET A 121 -9.21 -14.70 2.61
C MET A 121 -10.35 -14.21 3.50
N ASP A 122 -10.78 -15.08 4.41
CA ASP A 122 -11.76 -14.75 5.45
C ASP A 122 -11.06 -14.47 6.79
N GLY A 123 -11.77 -13.82 7.70
CA GLY A 123 -11.32 -13.56 9.07
C GLY A 123 -11.57 -12.14 9.55
N ASP A 124 -11.36 -11.93 10.84
CA ASP A 124 -11.49 -10.63 11.50
C ASP A 124 -10.15 -9.87 11.49
N SER A 125 -9.83 -9.27 10.34
CA SER A 125 -8.59 -8.50 10.16
C SER A 125 -8.53 -7.26 11.08
N VAL A 126 -9.68 -6.62 11.33
CA VAL A 126 -9.78 -5.44 12.19
C VAL A 126 -9.63 -5.82 13.68
N GLY A 127 -10.27 -6.91 14.12
CA GLY A 127 -10.08 -7.46 15.46
C GLY A 127 -8.64 -7.83 15.76
N ARG A 128 -7.95 -8.49 14.80
CA ARG A 128 -6.52 -8.80 14.93
C ARG A 128 -5.64 -7.58 15.18
N VAL A 129 -5.95 -6.44 14.55
CA VAL A 129 -5.24 -5.17 14.82
C VAL A 129 -5.58 -4.63 16.21
N GLN A 130 -6.82 -4.76 16.66
CA GLN A 130 -7.26 -4.28 17.98
C GLN A 130 -6.64 -5.10 19.12
N ASP A 131 -6.42 -6.39 18.93
CA ASP A 131 -5.86 -7.31 19.93
C ASP A 131 -4.33 -7.24 20.05
N LEU A 132 -3.65 -6.47 19.18
CA LEU A 132 -2.20 -6.30 19.25
C LEU A 132 -1.77 -5.64 20.57
N PRO A 133 -0.65 -6.11 21.18
CA PRO A 133 0.00 -5.37 22.25
C PRO A 133 0.49 -4.01 21.75
N ARG A 134 0.53 -3.03 22.65
CA ARG A 134 1.02 -1.68 22.33
C ARG A 134 2.54 -1.56 22.51
N PRO A 135 3.23 -0.74 21.70
CA PRO A 135 2.71 0.01 20.56
C PRO A 135 2.35 -0.91 19.39
N ARG A 136 1.26 -0.59 18.67
CA ARG A 136 0.81 -1.40 17.54
C ARG A 136 1.54 -1.00 16.26
N HIS A 137 1.97 -1.99 15.50
CA HIS A 137 2.50 -1.83 14.14
C HIS A 137 1.46 -2.29 13.13
N ILE A 138 0.99 -1.39 12.28
CA ILE A 138 -0.20 -1.62 11.44
C ILE A 138 0.16 -1.40 9.98
N LYS A 139 -0.18 -2.36 9.13
CA LYS A 139 -0.10 -2.21 7.67
C LYS A 139 -1.47 -1.82 7.13
N SER A 140 -1.50 -0.91 6.17
CA SER A 140 -2.71 -0.63 5.39
C SER A 140 -2.39 -0.17 3.96
N HIS A 141 -3.35 -0.35 3.06
CA HIS A 141 -3.39 0.18 1.70
C HIS A 141 -4.56 1.16 1.50
N LEU A 142 -5.26 1.52 2.58
CA LEU A 142 -6.41 2.41 2.49
C LEU A 142 -6.03 3.84 2.11
N PRO A 143 -6.82 4.50 1.25
CA PRO A 143 -6.73 5.94 1.09
C PRO A 143 -7.17 6.64 2.39
N ALA A 144 -6.67 7.85 2.60
CA ALA A 144 -6.89 8.62 3.84
C ALA A 144 -8.38 8.78 4.20
N MET A 145 -9.28 8.77 3.20
CA MET A 145 -10.73 8.89 3.42
C MET A 145 -11.36 7.68 4.13
N LEU A 146 -10.74 6.49 4.04
CA LEU A 146 -11.23 5.22 4.59
C LEU A 146 -10.54 4.81 5.90
N LEU A 147 -9.51 5.55 6.34
CA LEU A 147 -8.86 5.29 7.62
C LEU A 147 -9.81 5.54 8.82
N PRO A 148 -9.51 5.00 10.02
CA PRO A 148 -10.30 5.26 11.22
C PRO A 148 -10.50 6.75 11.48
N ASP A 149 -11.70 7.17 11.92
CA ASP A 149 -11.98 8.59 12.15
C ASP A 149 -11.08 9.19 13.25
N ALA A 150 -10.65 8.34 14.20
CA ALA A 150 -9.73 8.70 15.28
C ALA A 150 -8.30 9.05 14.81
N MET A 151 -7.91 8.78 13.56
CA MET A 151 -6.57 9.13 13.04
C MET A 151 -6.24 10.62 13.17
N ARG A 152 -7.25 11.49 13.00
CA ARG A 152 -7.07 12.94 13.03
C ARG A 152 -6.84 13.49 14.43
N THR A 153 -7.43 12.86 15.45
CA THR A 153 -7.35 13.32 16.84
C THR A 153 -6.25 12.62 17.62
N ALA A 154 -6.05 11.32 17.40
CA ALA A 154 -5.02 10.55 18.08
C ALA A 154 -3.60 10.85 17.57
N LYS A 155 -3.48 11.32 16.32
CA LYS A 155 -2.22 11.66 15.63
C LYS A 155 -1.14 10.57 15.80
N PRO A 156 -1.41 9.31 15.40
CA PRO A 156 -0.41 8.24 15.45
C PRO A 156 0.72 8.52 14.46
N ARG A 157 1.83 7.79 14.54
CA ARG A 157 2.90 7.88 13.54
C ARG A 157 2.46 7.19 12.25
N ILE A 158 2.51 7.90 11.13
CA ILE A 158 2.18 7.41 9.79
C ILE A 158 3.44 7.50 8.93
N ILE A 159 3.86 6.39 8.35
CA ILE A 159 4.91 6.34 7.34
C ILE A 159 4.24 5.95 6.03
N TYR A 160 4.18 6.90 5.10
CA TYR A 160 3.65 6.69 3.77
C TYR A 160 4.78 6.50 2.76
N VAL A 161 4.65 5.49 1.89
CA VAL A 161 5.61 5.29 0.79
C VAL A 161 4.90 5.28 -0.56
N SER A 162 5.26 6.24 -1.41
CA SER A 162 4.87 6.27 -2.82
C SER A 162 5.92 5.61 -3.71
N ARG A 163 5.59 5.39 -4.98
CA ARG A 163 6.51 4.87 -6.00
C ARG A 163 6.11 5.41 -7.35
N ASN A 164 7.04 5.54 -8.29
CA ASN A 164 6.73 5.92 -9.65
C ASN A 164 5.57 5.05 -10.21
N PRO A 165 4.53 5.64 -10.82
CA PRO A 165 3.33 4.92 -11.24
C PRO A 165 3.62 3.80 -12.25
N LYS A 166 4.64 3.93 -13.10
CA LYS A 166 5.01 2.88 -14.07
C LYS A 166 5.46 1.61 -13.36
N ASP A 167 6.44 1.74 -12.45
CA ASP A 167 6.95 0.61 -11.67
C ASP A 167 5.92 0.08 -10.67
N ALA A 168 5.07 0.94 -10.10
CA ALA A 168 3.97 0.54 -9.23
C ALA A 168 2.96 -0.32 -10.01
N ALA A 169 2.49 0.14 -11.18
CA ALA A 169 1.55 -0.58 -12.05
C ALA A 169 2.13 -1.92 -12.53
N THR A 170 3.39 -1.95 -12.99
CA THR A 170 4.06 -3.21 -13.37
C THR A 170 4.12 -4.18 -12.18
N SER A 171 4.53 -3.72 -11.01
CA SER A 171 4.61 -4.58 -9.83
C SER A 171 3.23 -5.05 -9.36
N PHE A 172 2.19 -4.25 -9.58
CA PHE A 172 0.81 -4.57 -9.19
C PHE A 172 0.18 -5.58 -10.15
N TYR A 173 0.46 -5.46 -11.45
CA TYR A 173 0.11 -6.48 -12.44
C TYR A 173 0.67 -7.84 -12.05
N HIS A 174 1.98 -7.93 -11.78
CA HIS A 174 2.61 -9.19 -11.36
C HIS A 174 2.02 -9.72 -10.04
N HIS A 175 1.60 -8.83 -9.13
CA HIS A 175 0.91 -9.24 -7.91
C HIS A 175 -0.49 -9.80 -8.20
N TYR A 176 -1.29 -9.13 -9.02
CA TYR A 176 -2.61 -9.61 -9.45
C TYR A 176 -2.51 -10.95 -10.14
N ARG A 177 -1.57 -11.08 -11.08
CA ARG A 177 -1.26 -12.33 -11.77
C ARG A 177 -0.95 -13.43 -10.76
N ASN A 178 -0.07 -13.21 -9.78
CA ASN A 178 0.46 -14.31 -8.98
C ASN A 178 -0.20 -14.53 -7.61
N ILE A 179 -1.01 -13.58 -7.12
CA ILE A 179 -1.69 -13.67 -5.82
C ILE A 179 -3.20 -13.64 -5.95
N VAL A 180 -3.74 -12.81 -6.85
CA VAL A 180 -5.19 -12.60 -7.00
C VAL A 180 -5.80 -13.55 -8.03
N GLY A 181 -4.98 -14.07 -8.95
CA GLY A 181 -5.40 -15.05 -9.96
C GLY A 181 -5.73 -14.46 -11.32
N TYR A 182 -5.40 -13.19 -11.57
CA TYR A 182 -5.62 -12.54 -12.87
C TYR A 182 -4.89 -13.28 -13.99
N ASP A 183 -5.60 -13.67 -15.05
CA ASP A 183 -4.99 -14.40 -16.19
C ASP A 183 -5.14 -13.67 -17.54
N GLY A 184 -5.75 -12.50 -17.56
CA GLY A 184 -5.94 -11.68 -18.76
C GLY A 184 -4.66 -11.02 -19.28
N PRO A 185 -4.72 -10.34 -20.43
CA PRO A 185 -3.61 -9.58 -21.00
C PRO A 185 -3.09 -8.50 -20.04
N ARG A 186 -1.79 -8.23 -20.06
CA ARG A 186 -1.20 -7.18 -19.19
C ARG A 186 -1.73 -5.79 -19.54
N GLU A 187 -2.06 -5.59 -20.81
CA GLU A 187 -2.57 -4.36 -21.40
C GLU A 187 -3.87 -3.94 -20.73
N HIS A 188 -4.81 -4.89 -20.55
CA HIS A 188 -6.06 -4.65 -19.84
C HIS A 188 -5.83 -4.21 -18.39
N PHE A 189 -4.81 -4.75 -17.73
CA PHE A 189 -4.45 -4.32 -16.37
C PHE A 189 -3.89 -2.90 -16.35
N PHE A 190 -3.03 -2.54 -17.30
CA PHE A 190 -2.50 -1.18 -17.41
C PHE A 190 -3.58 -0.17 -17.75
N ASP A 191 -4.51 -0.52 -18.64
CA ASP A 191 -5.69 0.30 -18.93
C ASP A 191 -6.55 0.50 -17.67
N ALA A 192 -6.81 -0.56 -16.90
CA ALA A 192 -7.56 -0.46 -15.65
C ALA A 192 -6.85 0.40 -14.59
N PHE A 193 -5.52 0.36 -14.53
CA PHE A 193 -4.74 1.23 -13.65
C PHE A 193 -4.86 2.70 -14.06
N LEU A 194 -4.63 3.01 -15.35
CA LEU A 194 -4.69 4.37 -15.89
C LEU A 194 -6.08 5.00 -15.80
N ASN A 195 -7.13 4.17 -15.79
CA ASN A 195 -8.52 4.58 -15.66
C ASN A 195 -9.08 4.42 -14.23
N ASP A 196 -8.21 4.34 -13.23
CA ASP A 196 -8.56 4.29 -11.80
C ASP A 196 -9.64 3.24 -11.46
N SER A 197 -9.55 2.09 -12.10
CA SER A 197 -10.55 1.01 -12.07
C SER A 197 -10.07 -0.24 -11.30
N LEU A 198 -9.00 -0.12 -10.52
CA LEU A 198 -8.47 -1.16 -9.62
C LEU A 198 -8.78 -0.84 -8.17
N ILE A 199 -8.75 -1.84 -7.29
CA ILE A 199 -8.87 -1.62 -5.84
C ILE A 199 -7.86 -0.57 -5.34
N TYR A 200 -8.29 0.26 -4.39
CA TYR A 200 -7.59 1.42 -3.83
C TYR A 200 -7.40 2.62 -4.77
N ALA A 201 -7.75 2.51 -6.05
CA ALA A 201 -7.70 3.65 -6.97
C ALA A 201 -8.70 4.75 -6.54
N PRO A 202 -8.49 6.03 -6.89
CA PRO A 202 -7.43 6.54 -7.78
C PRO A 202 -6.03 6.53 -7.21
N PHE A 203 -5.03 6.11 -7.99
CA PHE A 203 -3.63 6.09 -7.52
C PHE A 203 -3.11 7.51 -7.23
N GLY A 204 -3.39 8.45 -8.14
CA GLY A 204 -2.98 9.85 -8.00
C GLY A 204 -3.50 10.51 -6.73
N GLU A 205 -4.82 10.44 -6.52
CA GLU A 205 -5.46 10.99 -5.31
C GLU A 205 -5.01 10.29 -4.03
N HIS A 206 -4.73 8.98 -4.10
CA HIS A 206 -4.16 8.25 -2.97
C HIS A 206 -2.80 8.84 -2.57
N VAL A 207 -1.88 9.02 -3.51
CA VAL A 207 -0.55 9.61 -3.25
C VAL A 207 -0.69 11.06 -2.79
N ARG A 208 -1.48 11.87 -3.50
CA ARG A 208 -1.66 13.30 -3.21
C ARG A 208 -2.23 13.54 -1.81
N ALA A 209 -3.23 12.76 -1.39
CA ALA A 209 -3.83 12.93 -0.07
C ALA A 209 -2.82 12.72 1.07
N TYR A 210 -1.89 11.78 0.95
CA TYR A 210 -0.84 11.56 1.95
C TYR A 210 0.32 12.56 1.83
N TRP A 211 0.66 13.01 0.62
CA TRP A 211 1.61 14.10 0.41
C TRP A 211 1.12 15.40 1.05
N GLU A 212 -0.13 15.78 0.79
CA GLU A 212 -0.76 16.94 1.42
C GLU A 212 -0.86 16.77 2.93
N TRP A 213 -1.14 15.56 3.43
CA TRP A 213 -1.12 15.29 4.86
C TRP A 213 0.26 15.60 5.44
N SER A 214 1.34 15.04 4.89
CA SER A 214 2.69 15.23 5.44
C SER A 214 3.20 16.67 5.39
N ASN A 215 2.62 17.50 4.52
CA ASN A 215 3.01 18.91 4.36
C ASN A 215 2.16 19.89 5.21
N ARG A 216 1.21 19.41 6.01
CA ARG A 216 0.46 20.31 6.90
C ARG A 216 1.38 20.85 8.00
N PRO A 217 1.17 22.10 8.46
CA PRO A 217 1.98 22.70 9.54
C PRO A 217 2.02 21.87 10.84
N ASP A 218 0.98 21.07 11.10
CA ASP A 218 0.82 20.26 12.30
C ASP A 218 0.96 18.75 12.05
N ALA A 219 1.49 18.33 10.90
CA ALA A 219 1.63 16.92 10.53
C ALA A 219 3.01 16.31 10.87
N ASP A 220 3.52 16.63 12.06
CA ASP A 220 4.73 16.00 12.63
C ASP A 220 4.59 14.48 12.81
N ASN A 221 3.36 13.96 12.71
CA ASN A 221 3.01 12.57 12.81
C ASN A 221 2.96 11.83 11.44
N CYS A 222 3.32 12.46 10.32
CA CYS A 222 3.32 11.83 9.01
C CYS A 222 4.65 12.00 8.26
N LEU A 223 5.36 10.90 8.02
CA LEU A 223 6.57 10.85 7.22
C LEU A 223 6.24 10.30 5.82
N PHE A 224 6.46 11.12 4.79
CA PHE A 224 6.30 10.73 3.40
C PHE A 224 7.67 10.35 2.80
N LEU A 225 7.73 9.19 2.14
CA LEU A 225 8.91 8.66 1.47
C LEU A 225 8.55 8.23 0.05
N THR A 226 9.56 8.11 -0.81
CA THR A 226 9.41 7.43 -2.10
C THR A 226 10.26 6.15 -2.11
N TYR A 227 9.81 5.14 -2.84
CA TYR A 227 10.58 3.92 -3.07
C TYR A 227 11.93 4.23 -3.73
N GLU A 228 11.95 5.22 -4.60
CA GLU A 228 13.12 5.72 -5.31
C GLU A 228 14.16 6.29 -4.33
N GLN A 229 13.73 7.07 -3.33
CA GLN A 229 14.62 7.53 -2.25
C GLN A 229 15.22 6.36 -1.46
N MET A 230 14.39 5.37 -1.10
CA MET A 230 14.86 4.17 -0.40
C MET A 230 15.90 3.41 -1.22
N LYS A 231 15.71 3.34 -2.54
CA LYS A 231 16.64 2.70 -3.47
C LYS A 231 17.94 3.47 -3.67
N ARG A 232 17.87 4.80 -3.68
CA ARG A 232 19.02 5.68 -3.92
C ARG A 232 19.93 5.81 -2.71
N ASP A 233 19.36 6.00 -1.52
CA ASP A 233 20.11 6.16 -0.27
C ASP A 233 19.35 5.54 0.90
N LEU A 234 19.53 4.22 1.08
CA LEU A 234 18.85 3.48 2.14
C LEU A 234 19.31 3.91 3.53
N CYS A 235 20.61 4.15 3.74
CA CYS A 235 21.14 4.57 5.04
C CYS A 235 20.58 5.93 5.46
N GLY A 236 20.53 6.90 4.54
CA GLY A 236 19.89 8.19 4.79
C GLY A 236 18.40 8.07 5.11
N VAL A 237 17.67 7.17 4.42
CA VAL A 237 16.26 6.90 4.73
C VAL A 237 16.11 6.25 6.12
N ILE A 238 16.93 5.26 6.47
CA ILE A 238 16.94 4.64 7.80
C ILE A 238 17.13 5.71 8.87
N GLY A 239 18.08 6.65 8.67
CA GLY A 239 18.29 7.77 9.59
C GLY A 239 17.05 8.66 9.76
N ARG A 240 16.38 9.02 8.65
CA ARG A 240 15.13 9.81 8.69
C ARG A 240 14.01 9.07 9.43
N VAL A 241 13.82 7.78 9.16
CA VAL A 241 12.80 6.95 9.81
C VAL A 241 13.12 6.75 11.30
N SER A 242 14.37 6.50 11.65
CA SER A 242 14.82 6.38 13.04
C SER A 242 14.51 7.65 13.84
N LYS A 243 14.86 8.83 13.29
CA LYS A 243 14.55 10.13 13.90
C LYS A 243 13.04 10.32 14.08
N PHE A 244 12.24 10.00 13.06
CA PHE A 244 10.78 10.10 13.10
C PHE A 244 10.14 9.18 14.18
N LEU A 245 10.72 8.00 14.38
CA LEU A 245 10.30 7.07 15.44
C LEU A 245 10.84 7.45 16.84
N GLY A 246 11.66 8.50 16.95
CA GLY A 246 12.30 8.89 18.22
C GLY A 246 13.38 7.90 18.67
N LYS A 247 14.05 7.23 17.72
CA LYS A 247 15.10 6.25 17.96
C LYS A 247 16.46 6.82 17.52
N GLN A 248 17.54 6.23 18.05
CA GLN A 248 18.90 6.59 17.69
C GLN A 248 19.72 5.31 17.56
N TYR A 249 20.52 5.25 16.50
CA TYR A 249 21.40 4.13 16.18
C TYR A 249 22.73 4.67 15.68
N THR A 250 23.80 3.92 15.92
CA THR A 250 25.14 4.21 15.40
C THR A 250 25.21 3.99 13.89
N ALA A 251 26.20 4.59 13.24
CA ALA A 251 26.44 4.37 11.81
C ALA A 251 26.61 2.88 11.46
N SER A 252 27.28 2.11 12.33
CA SER A 252 27.47 0.67 12.12
C SER A 252 26.16 -0.12 12.16
N GLU A 253 25.28 0.21 13.11
CA GLU A 253 23.94 -0.40 13.22
C GLU A 253 23.06 -0.05 12.01
N VAL A 254 23.14 1.20 11.53
CA VAL A 254 22.45 1.63 10.31
C VAL A 254 22.96 0.87 9.08
N ASP A 255 24.27 0.69 8.94
CA ASP A 255 24.87 -0.06 7.85
C ASP A 255 24.51 -1.55 7.89
N GLU A 256 24.44 -2.14 9.08
CA GLU A 256 24.00 -3.53 9.27
C GLU A 256 22.53 -3.71 8.89
N LEU A 257 21.66 -2.80 9.36
CA LEU A 257 20.26 -2.80 8.96
C LEU A 257 20.11 -2.62 7.44
N ALA A 258 20.88 -1.74 6.81
CA ALA A 258 20.85 -1.56 5.36
C ALA A 258 21.22 -2.84 4.59
N LYS A 259 22.22 -3.60 5.08
CA LYS A 259 22.59 -4.91 4.51
C LYS A 259 21.48 -5.95 4.67
N HIS A 260 20.88 -6.02 5.86
CA HIS A 260 19.74 -6.91 6.15
C HIS A 260 18.55 -6.60 5.23
N LEU A 261 18.30 -5.32 4.98
CA LEU A 261 17.23 -4.82 4.12
C LEU A 261 17.57 -4.88 2.61
N SER A 262 18.72 -5.41 2.21
CA SER A 262 19.04 -5.59 0.80
C SER A 262 18.03 -6.51 0.11
N VAL A 263 17.81 -6.31 -1.19
CA VAL A 263 16.83 -7.08 -1.98
C VAL A 263 17.12 -8.58 -1.90
N GLU A 264 18.39 -8.97 -1.98
CA GLU A 264 18.81 -10.37 -1.90
C GLU A 264 18.52 -10.97 -0.51
N SER A 265 18.92 -10.28 0.56
CA SER A 265 18.66 -10.71 1.93
C SER A 265 17.16 -10.88 2.19
N MET A 266 16.37 -9.84 1.87
CA MET A 266 14.92 -9.85 2.06
C MET A 266 14.23 -10.98 1.29
N ARG A 267 14.69 -11.26 0.05
CA ARG A 267 14.13 -12.33 -0.79
C ARG A 267 14.39 -13.72 -0.22
N ASN A 268 15.50 -13.90 0.49
CA ASN A 268 15.87 -15.16 1.14
C ASN A 268 15.37 -15.26 2.60
N ASN A 269 14.84 -14.17 3.16
CA ASN A 269 14.31 -14.13 4.51
C ASN A 269 12.86 -14.68 4.55
N LYS A 270 12.68 -15.85 5.18
CA LYS A 270 11.38 -16.51 5.32
C LYS A 270 10.33 -15.67 6.05
N SER A 271 10.73 -14.77 6.96
CA SER A 271 9.77 -13.91 7.66
C SER A 271 9.20 -12.80 6.77
N CYS A 272 9.82 -12.54 5.62
CA CYS A 272 9.52 -11.40 4.75
C CYS A 272 9.14 -11.76 3.30
N ASN A 273 9.56 -12.92 2.80
CA ASN A 273 9.48 -13.28 1.39
C ASN A 273 8.08 -13.76 0.93
N MET A 274 7.13 -13.93 1.86
CA MET A 274 5.73 -14.27 1.58
C MET A 274 5.54 -15.59 0.79
N GLU A 275 6.40 -16.58 0.99
CA GLU A 275 6.28 -17.88 0.31
C GLU A 275 4.99 -18.61 0.69
N ASP A 276 4.57 -18.57 1.95
CA ASP A 276 3.30 -19.19 2.40
C ASP A 276 2.08 -18.58 1.70
N LEU A 277 2.09 -17.25 1.50
CA LEU A 277 1.05 -16.55 0.74
C LEU A 277 1.06 -16.96 -0.74
N LEU A 278 2.24 -17.14 -1.33
CA LEU A 278 2.39 -17.61 -2.72
C LEU A 278 1.88 -19.04 -2.89
N GLU A 279 2.23 -19.92 -1.96
CA GLU A 279 1.74 -21.30 -1.95
C GLU A 279 0.22 -21.35 -1.81
N TRP A 280 -0.34 -20.59 -0.87
CA TRP A 280 -1.78 -20.44 -0.73
C TRP A 280 -2.42 -19.96 -2.05
N ALA A 281 -1.91 -18.89 -2.66
CA ALA A 281 -2.47 -18.32 -3.88
C ALA A 281 -2.44 -19.29 -5.07
N ARG A 282 -1.34 -20.06 -5.24
CA ARG A 282 -1.25 -21.11 -6.28
C ARG A 282 -2.33 -22.18 -6.11
N ASN A 283 -2.71 -22.49 -4.88
CA ASN A 283 -3.69 -23.52 -4.57
C ASN A 283 -5.14 -23.01 -4.66
N THR A 284 -5.38 -21.73 -4.34
CA THR A 284 -6.74 -21.18 -4.18
C THR A 284 -7.19 -20.27 -5.32
N THR A 285 -6.30 -19.47 -5.88
CA THR A 285 -6.66 -18.39 -6.83
C THR A 285 -6.41 -18.77 -8.29
N TYR A 286 -5.55 -19.77 -8.55
CA TYR A 286 -5.20 -20.15 -9.92
C TYR A 286 -6.28 -21.04 -10.52
N SER A 287 -6.58 -20.82 -11.80
CA SER A 287 -7.42 -21.74 -12.58
C SER A 287 -6.78 -23.13 -12.68
N GLU A 288 -7.60 -24.17 -12.85
CA GLU A 288 -7.12 -25.55 -13.01
C GLU A 288 -6.18 -25.71 -14.22
N GLU A 289 -6.44 -24.97 -15.29
CA GLU A 289 -5.56 -24.92 -16.46
C GLU A 289 -4.20 -24.34 -16.10
N ARG A 290 -4.18 -23.23 -15.35
CA ARG A 290 -2.95 -22.60 -14.93
C ARG A 290 -2.15 -23.49 -14.00
N LYS A 291 -2.78 -24.15 -13.02
CA LYS A 291 -2.10 -25.12 -12.12
C LYS A 291 -1.34 -26.20 -12.90
N LYS A 292 -1.87 -26.70 -14.02
CA LYS A 292 -1.22 -27.71 -14.88
C LYS A 292 0.02 -27.19 -15.62
N HIS A 293 0.06 -25.91 -15.96
CA HIS A 293 1.12 -25.30 -16.78
C HIS A 293 2.12 -24.46 -15.96
N THR A 294 1.91 -24.34 -14.64
CA THR A 294 2.72 -23.46 -13.80
C THR A 294 4.07 -24.10 -13.45
N LYS A 295 5.12 -23.79 -14.21
CA LYS A 295 6.53 -23.81 -13.74
C LYS A 295 6.96 -22.41 -13.28
N ASN A 296 6.13 -21.74 -12.49
CA ASN A 296 6.32 -20.31 -12.22
C ASN A 296 7.23 -20.08 -11.00
N ASN A 297 8.46 -19.63 -11.28
CA ASN A 297 9.46 -19.22 -10.27
C ASN A 297 9.24 -17.79 -9.75
N PHE A 298 8.01 -17.27 -9.82
CA PHE A 298 7.68 -15.94 -9.29
C PHE A 298 8.02 -15.85 -7.80
N LYS A 299 8.71 -14.76 -7.44
CA LYS A 299 9.06 -14.41 -6.06
C LYS A 299 8.35 -13.10 -5.69
N PHE A 300 7.78 -13.03 -4.50
CA PHE A 300 7.05 -11.85 -4.04
C PHE A 300 7.93 -10.60 -4.03
N ILE A 301 9.20 -10.77 -3.62
CA ILE A 301 10.27 -9.78 -3.78
C ILE A 301 10.94 -10.03 -5.13
N ARG A 302 10.40 -9.38 -6.18
CA ARG A 302 10.76 -9.57 -7.60
C ARG A 302 12.14 -8.99 -7.94
N SER A 303 12.23 -7.85 -8.65
CA SER A 303 13.49 -7.24 -9.08
C SER A 303 14.08 -6.35 -7.99
N GLY A 304 13.25 -5.56 -7.31
CA GLY A 304 13.69 -4.55 -6.35
C GLY A 304 14.44 -3.39 -7.02
N THR A 305 14.10 -3.09 -8.27
CA THR A 305 14.79 -2.13 -9.14
C THR A 305 13.83 -1.00 -9.56
N VAL A 306 14.38 0.22 -9.71
CA VAL A 306 13.69 1.37 -10.33
C VAL A 306 13.92 1.30 -11.84
N GLY A 307 12.86 1.52 -12.63
CA GLY A 307 12.89 1.44 -14.10
C GLY A 307 12.61 0.05 -14.66
N SER A 308 12.19 -0.91 -13.82
CA SER A 308 11.93 -2.29 -14.23
C SER A 308 10.69 -2.43 -15.12
N TYR A 309 9.82 -1.42 -15.13
CA TYR A 309 8.67 -1.33 -16.04
C TYR A 309 9.05 -1.45 -17.52
N ARG A 310 10.29 -1.09 -17.91
CA ARG A 310 10.78 -1.17 -19.30
C ARG A 310 10.84 -2.60 -19.85
N GLU A 311 10.88 -3.60 -18.97
CA GLU A 311 10.83 -5.01 -19.35
C GLU A 311 9.39 -5.46 -19.70
N ASP A 312 8.38 -4.75 -19.19
CA ASP A 312 7.00 -5.19 -19.17
C ASP A 312 6.03 -4.29 -19.94
N MET A 313 6.37 -3.01 -20.12
CA MET A 313 5.54 -2.00 -20.79
C MET A 313 6.07 -1.69 -22.19
N SER A 314 5.16 -1.56 -23.16
CA SER A 314 5.48 -1.02 -24.47
C SER A 314 5.77 0.50 -24.39
N GLU A 315 6.38 1.05 -25.42
CA GLU A 315 6.67 2.49 -25.48
C GLU A 315 5.39 3.34 -25.40
N GLU A 316 4.29 2.87 -26.00
CA GLU A 316 2.99 3.55 -25.95
C GLU A 316 2.47 3.64 -24.51
N TYR A 317 2.52 2.55 -23.75
CA TYR A 317 2.12 2.56 -22.34
C TYR A 317 3.04 3.45 -21.50
N VAL A 318 4.35 3.44 -21.75
CA VAL A 318 5.28 4.33 -21.05
C VAL A 318 4.86 5.80 -21.23
N GLN A 319 4.52 6.22 -22.45
CA GLN A 319 4.04 7.58 -22.73
C GLN A 319 2.71 7.89 -22.02
N CYS A 320 1.74 6.97 -22.03
CA CYS A 320 0.49 7.14 -21.30
C CYS A 320 0.72 7.34 -19.80
N PHE A 321 1.60 6.54 -19.20
CA PHE A 321 1.95 6.67 -17.78
C PHE A 321 2.77 7.92 -17.46
N GLU A 322 3.57 8.44 -18.39
CA GLU A 322 4.26 9.73 -18.22
C GLU A 322 3.27 10.89 -18.16
N GLN A 323 2.24 10.87 -19.00
CA GLN A 323 1.15 11.84 -18.94
C GLN A 323 0.36 11.71 -17.64
N TYR A 324 0.04 10.48 -17.24
CA TYR A 324 -0.64 10.20 -15.97
C TYR A 324 0.20 10.69 -14.76
N GLU A 325 1.49 10.40 -14.73
CA GLU A 325 2.42 10.86 -13.70
C GLU A 325 2.45 12.40 -13.61
N LYS A 326 2.56 13.07 -14.77
CA LYS A 326 2.54 14.54 -14.83
C LYS A 326 1.24 15.10 -14.28
N ALA A 327 0.09 14.49 -14.57
CA ALA A 327 -1.20 14.93 -14.05
C ALA A 327 -1.30 14.78 -12.53
N ILE A 328 -0.65 13.76 -11.94
CA ILE A 328 -0.63 13.56 -10.48
C ILE A 328 0.17 14.65 -9.78
N THR A 329 1.31 15.04 -10.36
CA THR A 329 2.24 16.01 -9.76
C THR A 329 1.93 17.45 -10.15
N GLU A 330 0.98 17.68 -11.05
CA GLU A 330 0.62 19.01 -11.52
C GLU A 330 0.12 19.89 -10.37
N GLY A 331 0.75 21.05 -10.20
CA GLY A 331 0.37 22.04 -9.19
C GLY A 331 0.78 21.70 -7.75
N ILE A 332 1.56 20.64 -7.53
CA ILE A 332 2.14 20.30 -6.22
C ILE A 332 3.67 20.18 -6.32
N ASP A 333 4.39 20.57 -5.26
CA ASP A 333 5.84 20.43 -5.18
C ASP A 333 6.24 18.98 -4.83
N PHE A 334 5.91 18.04 -5.71
CA PHE A 334 6.15 16.62 -5.51
C PHE A 334 6.74 15.95 -6.76
N ASP A 335 7.82 15.19 -6.57
CA ASP A 335 8.47 14.35 -7.58
C ASP A 335 8.71 12.95 -6.99
N PHE A 336 8.38 11.91 -7.77
CA PHE A 336 8.63 10.53 -7.37
C PHE A 336 10.13 10.21 -7.24
N PHE A 337 11.01 10.92 -7.94
CA PHE A 337 12.44 10.68 -8.03
C PHE A 337 13.30 11.60 -7.14
N PHE A 338 12.67 12.42 -6.28
CA PHE A 338 13.35 13.32 -5.35
C PHE A 338 14.57 12.73 -4.68
#